data_AF-A0AAJ4AH75-F1
#
_entry.id   AF-A0AAJ4AH75-F1
#
_cell.length_a   1.000
_cell.length_b   1.000
_cell.length_c   1.000
_cell.angle_alpha   90.00
_cell.angle_beta   90.00
_cell.angle_gamma   90.00
#
_symmetry.space_group_name_H-M   'P 1'
#
loop_
_entity.id
_entity.type
_entity.pdbx_description
1 polymer ?
#
loop_
_entity_poly.entity_id
_entity_poly.type
_entity_poly.pdbx_seq_one_letter_code
_entity_poly.pdbx_strand_id
1 'polypeptide(L)'
;MRHLVLLALGLVGFPAAALTNVDLYQTEIVLDQSVENADAQARVDGMKEIIVRASGDQSAVSNQVVQKALKQNSQYLSQISYGQLDGQQTLRLGFSAPHIRSLLSQAQLPIWPAARANLLVWLVEETQYDRNISWEHSDSPVLGQMKVEAEKRGLPLTVPVGDFDDITGVAASDLWGGFARPVGEASQRYPVDAVLVVRVQGNSLRWTLYDQKPTTIGITRQAPVSGSNSGADSATKMVNQISDYYARKSAVVVASESSETVKVRFTSLNNAVDFFTLEKQLKKLSSVAATDILKIQGNQVTFNVHLLASQAEFEQEVSRMGQVTQLENSTESQPVVIDEPQIESPDDSVSGAQPNIDTPVEVPAVIPSEQILTFEWLGAPATEIEHEAELIDSEEVQEALEDAIE
;
A
#
# COMPACT_ATOMS: atom_id res chain seq x y z
N MET A 1 -57.68 0.23 1.60
CA MET A 1 -57.00 -0.97 1.06
C MET A 1 -56.07 -0.69 -0.14
N ARG A 2 -56.30 0.34 -0.99
CA ARG A 2 -55.40 0.68 -2.12
C ARG A 2 -54.01 1.21 -1.71
N HIS A 3 -53.90 1.89 -0.56
CA HIS A 3 -52.62 2.42 -0.06
C HIS A 3 -51.73 1.36 0.61
N LEU A 4 -52.31 0.24 1.06
CA LEU A 4 -51.55 -0.90 1.60
C LEU A 4 -50.84 -1.69 0.48
N VAL A 5 -51.44 -1.72 -0.72
CA VAL A 5 -50.83 -2.34 -1.90
C VAL A 5 -49.64 -1.53 -2.43
N LEU A 6 -49.68 -0.20 -2.31
CA LEU A 6 -48.56 0.68 -2.72
C LEU A 6 -47.36 0.60 -1.75
N LEU A 7 -47.60 0.37 -0.46
CA LEU A 7 -46.52 0.18 0.52
C LEU A 7 -45.87 -1.22 0.41
N ALA A 8 -46.64 -2.23 -0.01
CA ALA A 8 -46.11 -3.57 -0.27
C ALA A 8 -45.28 -3.66 -1.56
N LEU A 9 -45.49 -2.75 -2.53
CA LEU A 9 -44.75 -2.72 -3.80
C LEU A 9 -43.41 -1.95 -3.71
N GLY A 10 -43.18 -1.17 -2.65
CA GLY A 10 -41.90 -0.52 -2.37
C GLY A 10 -40.83 -1.46 -1.79
N LEU A 11 -41.21 -2.70 -1.45
CA LEU A 11 -40.32 -3.75 -0.94
C LEU A 11 -39.80 -4.69 -2.03
N VAL A 12 -39.86 -4.28 -3.30
CA VAL A 12 -39.15 -4.98 -4.38
C VAL A 12 -37.65 -4.69 -4.19
N GLY A 13 -36.98 -5.65 -3.56
CA GLY A 13 -35.60 -5.57 -3.09
C GLY A 13 -34.64 -5.07 -4.16
N PHE A 14 -33.84 -4.07 -3.78
CA PHE A 14 -32.57 -3.83 -4.44
C PHE A 14 -31.73 -5.11 -4.31
N PRO A 15 -31.24 -5.70 -5.41
CA PRO A 15 -30.23 -6.73 -5.30
C PRO A 15 -28.97 -6.05 -4.74
N ALA A 16 -28.70 -6.27 -3.46
CA ALA A 16 -27.43 -5.90 -2.85
C ALA A 16 -26.35 -6.81 -3.43
N ALA A 17 -25.74 -6.39 -4.53
CA ALA A 17 -24.49 -6.97 -4.99
C ALA A 17 -23.37 -6.47 -4.07
N ALA A 18 -23.24 -7.09 -2.90
CA ALA A 18 -22.14 -6.83 -2.00
C ALA A 18 -21.01 -7.79 -2.36
N LEU A 19 -19.87 -7.24 -2.80
CA LEU A 19 -18.61 -7.98 -2.82
C LEU A 19 -18.27 -8.45 -1.41
N THR A 20 -17.55 -9.57 -1.31
CA THR A 20 -17.10 -10.09 -0.02
C THR A 20 -16.14 -9.10 0.65
N ASN A 21 -16.46 -8.67 1.87
CA ASN A 21 -15.56 -7.83 2.65
C ASN A 21 -14.56 -8.70 3.42
N VAL A 22 -13.27 -8.51 3.13
CA VAL A 22 -12.16 -9.17 3.83
C VAL A 22 -11.69 -8.32 5.01
N ASP A 23 -11.38 -8.96 6.13
CA ASP A 23 -10.65 -8.29 7.21
C ASP A 23 -9.19 -8.10 6.80
N LEU A 24 -8.85 -6.87 6.43
CA LEU A 24 -7.54 -6.53 5.89
C LEU A 24 -6.46 -6.32 6.96
N TYR A 25 -6.85 -6.05 8.21
CA TYR A 25 -5.94 -5.49 9.22
C TYR A 25 -5.78 -6.40 10.44
N GLN A 26 -6.16 -7.66 10.32
CA GLN A 26 -5.95 -8.69 11.33
C GLN A 26 -5.18 -9.88 10.74
N THR A 27 -4.26 -10.43 11.53
CA THR A 27 -3.52 -11.64 11.17
C THR A 27 -3.21 -12.47 12.42
N GLU A 28 -3.00 -13.75 12.23
CA GLU A 28 -2.59 -14.71 13.25
C GLU A 28 -1.32 -15.42 12.78
N ILE A 29 -0.21 -15.19 13.49
CA ILE A 29 1.10 -15.73 13.14
C ILE A 29 1.47 -16.84 14.13
N VAL A 30 1.86 -18.01 13.62
CA VAL A 30 2.40 -19.10 14.44
C VAL A 30 3.75 -18.69 15.02
N LEU A 31 3.91 -18.83 16.33
CA LEU A 31 5.16 -18.50 17.03
C LEU A 31 6.14 -19.65 16.91
N ASP A 32 7.28 -19.39 16.28
CA ASP A 32 8.41 -20.31 16.28
C ASP A 32 9.17 -20.19 17.61
N GLN A 33 8.88 -21.10 18.54
CA GLN A 33 9.51 -21.14 19.87
C GLN A 33 11.01 -21.44 19.84
N SER A 34 11.57 -21.84 18.69
CA SER A 34 13.01 -22.04 18.54
C SER A 34 13.79 -20.73 18.30
N VAL A 35 13.08 -19.64 17.96
CA VAL A 35 13.67 -18.34 17.66
C VAL A 35 13.70 -17.47 18.91
N GLU A 36 14.85 -16.83 19.16
CA GLU A 36 14.96 -15.82 20.21
C GLU A 36 14.07 -14.62 19.89
N ASN A 37 13.22 -14.19 20.82
CA ASN A 37 12.22 -13.13 20.64
C ASN A 37 11.18 -13.41 19.53
N ALA A 38 10.63 -14.64 19.49
CA ALA A 38 9.57 -15.05 18.55
C ALA A 38 8.44 -14.02 18.39
N ASP A 39 7.99 -13.39 19.48
CA ASP A 39 6.95 -12.34 19.45
C ASP A 39 7.35 -11.11 18.63
N ALA A 40 8.62 -10.69 18.69
CA ALA A 40 9.10 -9.55 17.92
C ALA A 40 9.13 -9.86 16.42
N GLN A 41 9.57 -11.07 16.07
CA GLN A 41 9.55 -11.54 14.69
C GLN A 41 8.11 -11.66 14.16
N ALA A 42 7.20 -12.22 14.95
CA ALA A 42 5.79 -12.36 14.59
C ALA A 42 5.11 -11.01 14.35
N ARG A 43 5.45 -9.95 15.10
CA ARG A 43 4.94 -8.59 14.83
C ARG A 43 5.38 -8.07 13.46
N VAL A 44 6.65 -8.30 13.10
CA VAL A 44 7.19 -7.89 11.79
C VAL A 44 6.54 -8.68 10.67
N ASP A 45 6.42 -10.00 10.81
CA ASP A 45 5.83 -10.86 9.78
C ASP A 45 4.33 -10.63 9.62
N GLY A 46 3.61 -10.41 10.72
CA GLY A 46 2.22 -9.99 10.68
C GLY A 46 2.04 -8.65 9.95
N MET A 47 2.88 -7.65 10.24
CA MET A 47 2.81 -6.36 9.55
C MET A 47 3.09 -6.49 8.05
N LYS A 48 4.07 -7.32 7.65
CA LYS A 48 4.34 -7.63 6.23
C LYS A 48 3.10 -8.21 5.55
N GLU A 49 2.43 -9.18 6.18
CA GLU A 49 1.22 -9.79 5.63
C GLU A 49 0.11 -8.75 5.44
N ILE A 50 -0.12 -7.88 6.44
CA ILE A 50 -1.09 -6.79 6.32
C ILE A 50 -0.75 -5.82 5.18
N ILE A 51 0.53 -5.43 5.04
CA ILE A 51 0.96 -4.54 3.95
C ILE A 51 0.70 -5.19 2.58
N VAL A 52 1.06 -6.47 2.42
CA VAL A 52 0.86 -7.24 1.18
C VAL A 52 -0.63 -7.40 0.88
N ARG A 53 -1.45 -7.69 1.89
CA ARG A 53 -2.91 -7.85 1.77
C ARG A 53 -3.61 -6.53 1.45
N ALA A 54 -3.23 -5.44 2.12
CA ALA A 54 -3.84 -4.12 1.97
C ALA A 54 -3.40 -3.41 0.69
N SER A 55 -2.16 -3.61 0.22
CA SER A 55 -1.70 -3.05 -1.05
C SER A 55 -2.06 -3.90 -2.26
N GLY A 56 -2.17 -5.22 -2.05
CA GLY A 56 -2.27 -6.18 -3.15
C GLY A 56 -0.97 -6.41 -3.90
N ASP A 57 0.15 -5.86 -3.45
CA ASP A 57 1.46 -5.97 -4.09
C ASP A 57 2.45 -6.69 -3.18
N GLN A 58 3.04 -7.79 -3.66
CA GLN A 58 4.06 -8.52 -2.91
C GLN A 58 5.37 -7.73 -2.77
N SER A 59 5.66 -6.83 -3.71
CA SER A 59 6.84 -5.98 -3.66
C SER A 59 6.70 -4.81 -2.68
N ALA A 60 5.50 -4.55 -2.15
CA ALA A 60 5.26 -3.50 -1.16
C ALA A 60 6.19 -3.61 0.06
N VAL A 61 6.54 -4.83 0.48
CA VAL A 61 7.43 -5.04 1.63
C VAL A 61 8.87 -4.65 1.33
N SER A 62 9.32 -4.57 0.08
CA SER A 62 10.68 -4.13 -0.26
C SER A 62 10.81 -2.61 -0.40
N ASN A 63 9.69 -1.88 -0.35
CA ASN A 63 9.68 -0.42 -0.37
C ASN A 63 10.45 0.14 0.85
N GLN A 64 11.30 1.15 0.63
CA GLN A 64 12.18 1.70 1.67
C GLN A 64 11.40 2.33 2.84
N VAL A 65 10.28 2.99 2.56
CA VAL A 65 9.38 3.59 3.56
C VAL A 65 8.78 2.49 4.44
N VAL A 66 8.31 1.42 3.80
CA VAL A 66 7.78 0.24 4.50
C VAL A 66 8.86 -0.44 5.35
N GLN A 67 10.07 -0.60 4.84
CA GLN A 67 11.19 -1.21 5.57
C GLN A 67 11.55 -0.45 6.84
N LYS A 68 11.45 0.89 6.83
CA LYS A 68 11.60 1.71 8.05
C LYS A 68 10.43 1.49 9.01
N ALA A 69 9.20 1.52 8.50
CA ALA A 69 7.99 1.32 9.29
C ALA A 69 7.96 -0.05 10.00
N LEU A 70 8.45 -1.12 9.35
CA LEU A 70 8.55 -2.46 9.94
C LEU A 70 9.45 -2.49 11.19
N LYS A 71 10.48 -1.64 11.25
CA LYS A 71 11.35 -1.50 12.44
C LYS A 71 10.64 -0.80 13.59
N GLN A 72 9.69 0.08 13.29
CA GLN A 72 8.83 0.78 14.24
C GLN A 72 7.40 0.21 14.23
N ASN A 73 7.24 -1.11 14.17
CA ASN A 73 5.92 -1.77 14.02
C ASN A 73 4.94 -1.49 15.18
N SER A 74 5.44 -1.14 16.37
CA SER A 74 4.62 -0.92 17.57
C SER A 74 3.56 0.16 17.39
N GLN A 75 3.85 1.22 16.64
CA GLN A 75 2.90 2.33 16.41
C GLN A 75 1.72 1.96 15.50
N TYR A 76 1.84 0.87 14.73
CA TYR A 76 0.80 0.41 13.82
C TYR A 76 -0.14 -0.60 14.47
N LEU A 77 0.22 -1.15 15.63
CA LEU A 77 -0.55 -2.16 16.33
C LEU A 77 -1.68 -1.52 17.15
N SER A 78 -2.89 -2.05 16.98
CA SER A 78 -4.07 -1.69 17.78
C SER A 78 -4.44 -2.76 18.80
N GLN A 79 -4.09 -4.02 18.54
CA GLN A 79 -4.41 -5.14 19.42
C GLN A 79 -3.36 -6.25 19.33
N ILE A 80 -3.08 -6.90 20.45
CA ILE A 80 -2.23 -8.09 20.53
C ILE A 80 -2.91 -9.10 21.46
N SER A 81 -3.00 -10.35 21.05
CA SER A 81 -3.48 -11.45 21.89
C SER A 81 -2.82 -12.77 21.50
N TYR A 82 -2.69 -13.69 22.44
CA TYR A 82 -2.19 -15.03 22.16
C TYR A 82 -3.33 -15.97 21.80
N GLY A 83 -3.05 -16.90 20.88
CA GLY A 83 -3.95 -17.95 20.48
C GLY A 83 -3.25 -19.31 20.44
N GLN A 84 -3.98 -20.31 19.96
CA GLN A 84 -3.43 -21.60 19.59
C GLN A 84 -4.09 -22.07 18.30
N LEU A 85 -3.28 -22.56 17.38
CA LEU A 85 -3.69 -23.19 16.13
C LEU A 85 -2.98 -24.55 16.04
N ASP A 86 -3.74 -25.64 15.93
CA ASP A 86 -3.23 -27.01 15.85
C ASP A 86 -2.21 -27.38 16.94
N GLY A 87 -2.42 -26.87 18.16
CA GLY A 87 -1.54 -27.09 19.32
C GLY A 87 -0.26 -26.25 19.32
N GLN A 88 -0.02 -25.42 18.30
CA GLN A 88 1.05 -24.44 18.27
C GLN A 88 0.56 -23.10 18.82
N GLN A 89 1.41 -22.40 19.56
CA GLN A 89 1.10 -21.07 20.06
C GLN A 89 1.11 -20.05 18.92
N THR A 90 0.11 -19.17 18.89
CA THR A 90 -0.01 -18.13 17.87
C THR A 90 -0.07 -16.74 18.51
N LEU A 91 0.22 -15.73 17.71
CA LEU A 91 0.07 -14.32 18.05
C LEU A 91 -0.93 -13.68 17.08
N ARG A 92 -2.08 -13.29 17.61
CA ARG A 92 -3.11 -12.53 16.90
C ARG A 92 -2.82 -11.05 17.03
N LEU A 93 -2.69 -10.40 15.89
CA LEU A 93 -2.29 -9.00 15.76
C LEU A 93 -3.40 -8.23 15.03
N GLY A 94 -3.88 -7.17 15.66
CA GLY A 94 -4.73 -6.17 15.02
C GLY A 94 -3.91 -4.93 14.71
N PHE A 95 -4.07 -4.40 13.51
CA PHE A 95 -3.39 -3.20 13.04
C PHE A 95 -4.37 -2.05 12.83
N SER A 96 -3.91 -0.83 13.11
CA SER A 96 -4.70 0.37 12.92
C SER A 96 -4.85 0.68 11.42
N ALA A 97 -6.07 0.53 10.89
CA ALA A 97 -6.37 0.83 9.49
C ALA A 97 -5.94 2.24 9.02
N PRO A 98 -6.18 3.35 9.78
CA PRO A 98 -5.69 4.68 9.39
C PRO A 98 -4.17 4.76 9.22
N HIS A 99 -3.41 4.26 10.21
CA HIS A 99 -1.94 4.25 10.18
C HIS A 99 -1.39 3.42 9.02
N ILE A 100 -1.94 2.22 8.75
CA ILE A 100 -1.53 1.41 7.60
C ILE A 100 -1.83 2.12 6.28
N ARG A 101 -3.02 2.74 6.14
CA ARG A 101 -3.37 3.50 4.93
C ARG A 101 -2.46 4.70 4.72
N SER A 102 -2.13 5.44 5.78
CA SER A 102 -1.17 6.54 5.71
C SER A 102 0.20 6.04 5.26
N LEU A 103 0.69 4.94 5.84
CA LEU A 103 1.95 4.32 5.42
C LEU A 103 1.97 3.95 3.93
N LEU A 104 0.90 3.30 3.44
CA LEU A 104 0.81 2.93 2.02
C LEU A 104 0.79 4.18 1.12
N SER A 105 0.07 5.23 1.51
CA SER A 105 0.04 6.51 0.79
C SER A 105 1.41 7.19 0.75
N GLN A 106 2.09 7.26 1.90
CA GLN A 106 3.45 7.83 2.02
C GLN A 106 4.50 7.07 1.23
N ALA A 107 4.31 5.75 1.08
CA ALA A 107 5.14 4.88 0.27
C ALA A 107 4.74 4.87 -1.22
N GLN A 108 3.70 5.63 -1.60
CA GLN A 108 3.09 5.67 -2.93
C GLN A 108 2.70 4.28 -3.45
N LEU A 109 2.27 3.43 -2.53
CA LEU A 109 1.80 2.09 -2.83
C LEU A 109 0.30 2.12 -3.13
N PRO A 110 -0.17 1.24 -4.02
CA PRO A 110 -1.60 1.07 -4.26
C PRO A 110 -2.31 0.60 -2.99
N ILE A 111 -3.58 0.94 -2.85
CA ILE A 111 -4.47 0.42 -1.81
C ILE A 111 -5.54 -0.43 -2.48
N TRP A 112 -5.59 -1.72 -2.15
CA TRP A 112 -6.56 -2.68 -2.66
C TRP A 112 -7.78 -2.76 -1.69
N PRO A 113 -8.98 -2.28 -2.10
CA PRO A 113 -10.13 -2.15 -1.20
C PRO A 113 -10.53 -3.45 -0.50
N ALA A 114 -11.16 -3.35 0.68
CA ALA A 114 -11.62 -4.52 1.45
C ALA A 114 -12.73 -5.33 0.75
N ALA A 115 -13.48 -4.69 -0.15
CA ALA A 115 -14.45 -5.34 -1.03
C ALA A 115 -13.71 -6.13 -2.11
N ARG A 116 -13.68 -7.45 -1.99
CA ARG A 116 -12.95 -8.38 -2.85
C ARG A 116 -13.91 -9.26 -3.64
N ALA A 117 -13.50 -9.61 -4.85
CA ALA A 117 -14.22 -10.60 -5.66
C ALA A 117 -14.11 -11.98 -4.99
N ASN A 118 -15.23 -12.66 -4.79
CA ASN A 118 -15.25 -14.03 -4.30
C ASN A 118 -15.14 -15.02 -5.47
N LEU A 119 -14.18 -15.94 -5.41
CA LEU A 119 -13.90 -16.89 -6.49
C LEU A 119 -14.38 -18.28 -6.10
N LEU A 120 -15.24 -18.90 -6.92
CA LEU A 120 -15.51 -20.33 -6.82
C LEU A 120 -14.35 -21.12 -7.42
N VAL A 121 -13.80 -22.08 -6.67
CA VAL A 121 -12.69 -22.92 -7.08
C VAL A 121 -13.20 -24.33 -7.40
N TRP A 122 -13.10 -24.72 -8.67
CA TRP A 122 -13.21 -26.10 -9.11
C TRP A 122 -11.81 -26.70 -9.22
N LEU A 123 -11.39 -27.45 -8.21
CA LEU A 123 -10.09 -28.13 -8.18
C LEU A 123 -10.25 -29.57 -8.69
N VAL A 124 -9.52 -29.91 -9.75
CA VAL A 124 -9.47 -31.27 -10.32
C VAL A 124 -8.05 -31.78 -10.25
N GLU A 125 -7.87 -32.91 -9.58
CA GLU A 125 -6.56 -33.56 -9.37
C GLU A 125 -6.52 -34.89 -10.13
N GLU A 126 -5.47 -35.07 -10.95
CA GLU A 126 -5.22 -36.32 -11.67
C GLU A 126 -4.22 -37.19 -10.92
N THR A 127 -4.66 -38.38 -10.47
CA THR A 127 -3.84 -39.40 -9.81
C THR A 127 -3.97 -40.69 -10.61
N GLN A 128 -2.85 -41.23 -11.13
CA GLN A 128 -2.84 -42.49 -11.90
C GLN A 128 -3.85 -42.50 -13.07
N TYR A 129 -4.00 -41.37 -13.77
CA TYR A 129 -4.97 -41.14 -14.87
C TYR A 129 -6.44 -41.03 -14.44
N ASP A 130 -6.76 -41.24 -13.17
CA ASP A 130 -8.07 -40.95 -12.62
C ASP A 130 -8.14 -39.48 -12.19
N ARG A 131 -9.24 -38.82 -12.55
CA ARG A 131 -9.48 -37.39 -12.27
C ARG A 131 -10.58 -37.25 -11.24
N ASN A 132 -10.23 -36.68 -10.11
CA ASN A 132 -11.15 -36.46 -9.01
C ASN A 132 -11.30 -34.96 -8.75
N ILE A 133 -12.53 -34.55 -8.42
CA ILE A 133 -12.80 -33.20 -7.96
C ILE A 133 -12.49 -33.17 -6.46
N SER A 134 -11.70 -32.19 -6.04
CA SER A 134 -11.40 -31.95 -4.63
C SER A 134 -12.40 -30.96 -4.05
N TRP A 135 -13.05 -31.40 -2.98
CA TRP A 135 -14.12 -30.69 -2.28
C TRP A 135 -13.56 -29.91 -1.09
N GLU A 136 -14.37 -29.04 -0.50
CA GLU A 136 -13.98 -28.15 0.62
C GLU A 136 -13.29 -28.89 1.78
N HIS A 137 -13.71 -30.14 2.06
CA HIS A 137 -13.20 -30.98 3.15
C HIS A 137 -12.32 -32.15 2.66
N SER A 138 -11.91 -32.15 1.39
CA SER A 138 -10.97 -33.15 0.87
C SER A 138 -9.58 -32.96 1.50
N ASP A 139 -8.90 -34.06 1.82
CA ASP A 139 -7.50 -34.06 2.24
C ASP A 139 -6.60 -33.83 1.01
N SER A 140 -6.53 -32.58 0.56
CA SER A 140 -5.75 -32.14 -0.60
C SER A 140 -4.67 -31.14 -0.16
N PRO A 141 -3.38 -31.50 -0.28
CA PRO A 141 -2.29 -30.57 0.00
C PRO A 141 -2.33 -29.32 -0.87
N VAL A 142 -2.75 -29.45 -2.14
CA VAL A 142 -2.88 -28.32 -3.07
C VAL A 142 -3.98 -27.38 -2.59
N LEU A 143 -5.14 -27.91 -2.19
CA LEU A 143 -6.24 -27.10 -1.67
C LEU A 143 -5.84 -26.38 -0.38
N GLY A 144 -5.15 -27.06 0.53
CA GLY A 144 -4.63 -26.46 1.76
C GLY A 144 -3.68 -25.29 1.48
N GLN A 145 -2.72 -25.48 0.58
CA GLN A 145 -1.82 -24.40 0.15
C GLN A 145 -2.57 -23.22 -0.47
N MET A 146 -3.59 -23.49 -1.29
CA MET A 146 -4.42 -22.44 -1.90
C MET A 146 -5.14 -21.62 -0.84
N LYS A 147 -5.79 -22.26 0.15
CA LYS A 147 -6.53 -21.58 1.22
C LYS A 147 -5.61 -20.70 2.06
N VAL A 148 -4.47 -21.24 2.51
CA VAL A 148 -3.48 -20.51 3.31
C VAL A 148 -2.94 -19.30 2.56
N GLU A 149 -2.58 -19.45 1.28
CA GLU A 149 -2.06 -18.32 0.52
C GLU A 149 -3.16 -17.28 0.21
N ALA A 150 -4.39 -17.74 -0.04
CA ALA A 150 -5.51 -16.85 -0.33
C ALA A 150 -5.89 -16.00 0.88
N GLU A 151 -5.84 -16.57 2.08
CA GLU A 151 -5.99 -15.84 3.34
C GLU A 151 -4.91 -14.76 3.50
N LYS A 152 -3.63 -15.11 3.26
CA LYS A 152 -2.52 -14.16 3.31
C LYS A 152 -2.70 -12.99 2.34
N ARG A 153 -3.14 -13.27 1.11
CA ARG A 153 -3.34 -12.24 0.08
C ARG A 153 -4.68 -11.51 0.22
N GLY A 154 -5.59 -11.99 1.05
CA GLY A 154 -6.95 -11.44 1.19
C GLY A 154 -7.79 -11.66 -0.06
N LEU A 155 -7.67 -12.85 -0.67
CA LEU A 155 -8.47 -13.29 -1.81
C LEU A 155 -9.53 -14.29 -1.32
N PRO A 156 -10.82 -13.94 -1.29
CA PRO A 156 -11.86 -14.88 -0.89
C PRO A 156 -11.99 -16.03 -1.90
N LEU A 157 -11.87 -17.26 -1.41
CA LEU A 157 -12.10 -18.47 -2.18
C LEU A 157 -13.29 -19.23 -1.58
N THR A 158 -14.18 -19.69 -2.45
CA THR A 158 -15.27 -20.62 -2.14
C THR A 158 -14.98 -21.93 -2.84
N VAL A 159 -15.08 -23.06 -2.15
CA VAL A 159 -14.89 -24.39 -2.74
C VAL A 159 -16.21 -25.17 -2.60
N PRO A 160 -16.61 -25.94 -3.62
CA PRO A 160 -17.78 -26.81 -3.51
C PRO A 160 -17.65 -27.81 -2.36
N VAL A 161 -18.77 -28.07 -1.67
CA VAL A 161 -18.80 -28.97 -0.50
C VAL A 161 -18.90 -30.43 -0.90
N GLY A 162 -19.22 -30.72 -2.17
CA GLY A 162 -19.37 -32.08 -2.67
C GLY A 162 -20.68 -32.71 -2.23
N ASP A 163 -21.75 -31.92 -2.16
CA ASP A 163 -23.10 -32.46 -1.93
C ASP A 163 -23.65 -33.14 -3.21
N PHE A 164 -24.88 -33.64 -3.14
CA PHE A 164 -25.51 -34.31 -4.27
C PHE A 164 -25.60 -33.43 -5.52
N ASP A 165 -25.89 -32.13 -5.36
CA ASP A 165 -25.99 -31.20 -6.48
C ASP A 165 -24.61 -30.96 -7.11
N ASP A 166 -23.56 -30.85 -6.30
CA ASP A 166 -22.18 -30.68 -6.79
C ASP A 166 -21.70 -31.92 -7.56
N ILE A 167 -21.93 -33.11 -7.00
CA ILE A 167 -21.49 -34.38 -7.56
C ILE A 167 -22.21 -34.70 -8.88
N THR A 168 -23.51 -34.38 -8.96
CA THR A 168 -24.32 -34.68 -10.15
C THR A 168 -24.36 -33.54 -11.16
N GLY A 169 -24.01 -32.31 -10.74
CA GLY A 169 -24.10 -31.11 -11.55
C GLY A 169 -22.94 -30.92 -12.54
N VAL A 170 -21.77 -31.52 -12.31
CA VAL A 170 -20.63 -31.43 -13.23
C VAL A 170 -19.73 -32.66 -13.18
N ALA A 171 -19.31 -33.15 -14.36
CA ALA A 171 -18.33 -34.23 -14.43
C ALA A 171 -16.89 -33.69 -14.34
N ALA A 172 -15.99 -34.47 -13.74
CA ALA A 172 -14.56 -34.15 -13.71
C ALA A 172 -13.97 -33.98 -15.12
N SER A 173 -14.48 -34.73 -16.12
CA SER A 173 -14.12 -34.58 -17.53
C SER A 173 -14.52 -33.22 -18.10
N ASP A 174 -15.62 -32.63 -17.64
CA ASP A 174 -16.11 -31.35 -18.14
C ASP A 174 -15.22 -30.20 -17.65
N LEU A 175 -14.88 -30.24 -16.36
CA LEU A 175 -13.92 -29.32 -15.75
C LEU A 175 -12.53 -29.47 -16.37
N TRP A 176 -12.06 -30.71 -16.56
CA TRP A 176 -10.77 -30.99 -17.18
C TRP A 176 -10.70 -30.53 -18.63
N GLY A 177 -11.75 -30.81 -19.42
CA GLY A 177 -11.86 -30.37 -20.81
C GLY A 177 -12.07 -28.86 -20.97
N GLY A 178 -12.45 -28.16 -19.89
CA GLY A 178 -12.66 -26.72 -19.91
C GLY A 178 -13.91 -26.30 -20.66
N PHE A 179 -14.96 -27.13 -20.61
CA PHE A 179 -16.23 -26.80 -21.23
C PHE A 179 -16.93 -25.70 -20.43
N ALA A 180 -16.89 -24.47 -20.97
CA ALA A 180 -17.35 -23.28 -20.27
C ALA A 180 -18.81 -23.37 -19.82
N ARG A 181 -19.70 -23.96 -20.63
CA ARG A 181 -21.13 -24.03 -20.31
C ARG A 181 -21.44 -24.94 -19.10
N PRO A 182 -20.99 -26.21 -19.05
CA PRO A 182 -21.09 -27.03 -17.84
C PRO A 182 -20.49 -26.35 -16.59
N VAL A 183 -19.29 -25.74 -16.73
CA VAL A 183 -18.66 -24.99 -15.64
C VAL A 183 -19.56 -23.87 -15.13
N GLY A 184 -20.13 -23.07 -16.05
CA GLY A 184 -21.02 -21.98 -15.72
C GLY A 184 -22.30 -22.45 -15.02
N GLU A 185 -22.97 -23.47 -15.57
CA GLU A 185 -24.23 -24.04 -15.07
C GLU A 185 -24.08 -24.63 -13.66
N ALA A 186 -23.04 -25.44 -13.42
CA ALA A 186 -22.79 -26.02 -12.10
C ALA A 186 -22.40 -24.97 -11.04
N SER A 187 -21.84 -23.84 -11.48
CA SER A 187 -21.40 -22.76 -10.59
C SER A 187 -22.52 -21.80 -10.18
N GLN A 188 -23.70 -21.83 -10.83
CA GLN A 188 -24.75 -20.81 -10.62
C GLN A 188 -25.34 -20.78 -9.21
N ARG A 189 -25.26 -21.90 -8.48
CA ARG A 189 -25.78 -21.98 -7.11
C ARG A 189 -24.92 -21.23 -6.09
N TYR A 190 -23.68 -20.89 -6.44
CA TYR A 190 -22.75 -20.19 -5.55
C TYR A 190 -22.84 -18.67 -5.73
N PRO A 191 -22.92 -17.89 -4.64
CA PRO A 191 -22.91 -16.43 -4.69
C PRO A 191 -21.47 -15.92 -4.86
N VAL A 192 -20.90 -16.13 -6.04
CA VAL A 192 -19.52 -15.77 -6.39
C VAL A 192 -19.46 -14.78 -7.55
N ASP A 193 -18.38 -14.03 -7.61
CA ASP A 193 -18.14 -13.02 -8.64
C ASP A 193 -17.42 -13.60 -9.86
N ALA A 194 -16.64 -14.67 -9.67
CA ALA A 194 -15.85 -15.32 -10.69
C ALA A 194 -15.69 -16.83 -10.41
N VAL A 195 -15.30 -17.58 -11.46
CA VAL A 195 -15.05 -19.03 -11.36
C VAL A 195 -13.62 -19.34 -11.79
N LEU A 196 -12.88 -20.06 -10.95
CA LEU A 196 -11.54 -20.53 -11.16
C LEU A 196 -11.56 -22.06 -11.32
N VAL A 197 -11.14 -22.57 -12.47
CA VAL A 197 -10.93 -24.01 -12.69
C VAL A 197 -9.44 -24.30 -12.61
N VAL A 198 -9.06 -25.19 -11.68
CA VAL A 198 -7.69 -25.59 -11.40
C VAL A 198 -7.52 -27.06 -11.73
N ARG A 199 -6.50 -27.40 -12.50
CA ARG A 199 -6.19 -28.75 -12.96
C ARG A 199 -4.79 -29.11 -12.52
N VAL A 200 -4.65 -30.15 -11.70
CA VAL A 200 -3.37 -30.61 -11.17
C VAL A 200 -2.99 -31.93 -11.81
N GLN A 201 -1.75 -32.03 -12.27
CA GLN A 201 -1.14 -33.23 -12.82
C GLN A 201 0.28 -33.37 -12.28
N GLY A 202 0.46 -34.29 -11.31
CA GLY A 202 1.72 -34.41 -10.57
C GLY A 202 2.11 -33.08 -9.92
N ASN A 203 3.32 -32.58 -10.21
CA ASN A 203 3.83 -31.31 -9.68
C ASN A 203 3.50 -30.09 -10.56
N SER A 204 2.61 -30.24 -11.54
CA SER A 204 2.19 -29.16 -12.43
C SER A 204 0.72 -28.83 -12.23
N LEU A 205 0.40 -27.55 -12.29
CA LEU A 205 -0.95 -27.02 -12.16
C LEU A 205 -1.23 -26.08 -13.33
N ARG A 206 -2.40 -26.23 -13.93
CA ARG A 206 -2.96 -25.33 -14.94
C ARG A 206 -4.24 -24.72 -14.41
N TRP A 207 -4.46 -23.45 -14.68
CA TRP A 207 -5.64 -22.76 -14.19
C TRP A 207 -6.29 -21.91 -15.27
N THR A 208 -7.61 -21.77 -15.16
CA THR A 208 -8.45 -20.97 -16.04
C THR A 208 -9.40 -20.16 -15.17
N LEU A 209 -9.27 -18.84 -15.19
CA LEU A 209 -10.11 -17.89 -14.48
C LEU A 209 -11.17 -17.30 -15.44
N TYR A 210 -12.42 -17.57 -15.15
CA TYR A 210 -13.57 -16.87 -15.70
C TYR A 210 -13.92 -15.69 -14.79
N ASP A 211 -13.35 -14.52 -15.07
CA ASP A 211 -13.58 -13.26 -14.35
C ASP A 211 -14.95 -12.64 -14.74
N GLN A 212 -16.00 -13.41 -14.50
CA GLN A 212 -17.40 -13.06 -14.74
C GLN A 212 -18.31 -13.98 -13.92
N LYS A 213 -19.55 -13.52 -13.69
CA LYS A 213 -20.53 -14.28 -12.92
C LYS A 213 -20.83 -15.65 -13.55
N PRO A 214 -21.06 -16.70 -12.75
CA PRO A 214 -21.41 -18.04 -13.23
C PRO A 214 -22.46 -18.08 -14.34
N THR A 215 -23.53 -17.28 -14.20
CA THR A 215 -24.66 -17.20 -15.14
C THR A 215 -24.29 -16.69 -16.53
N THR A 216 -23.11 -16.11 -16.70
CA THR A 216 -22.64 -15.56 -17.99
C THR A 216 -21.63 -16.45 -18.69
N ILE A 217 -21.02 -17.39 -17.96
CA ILE A 217 -19.97 -18.28 -18.48
C ILE A 217 -20.57 -19.19 -19.56
N GLY A 218 -19.94 -19.23 -20.74
CA GLY A 218 -20.42 -20.01 -21.88
C GLY A 218 -21.61 -19.39 -22.62
N ILE A 219 -22.10 -18.23 -22.18
CA ILE A 219 -23.14 -17.44 -22.86
C ILE A 219 -22.53 -16.19 -23.51
N THR A 220 -21.71 -15.46 -22.76
CA THR A 220 -21.00 -14.27 -23.24
C THR A 220 -19.70 -14.66 -23.94
N ARG A 221 -19.26 -13.80 -24.88
CA ARG A 221 -17.94 -13.93 -25.53
C ARG A 221 -16.88 -13.20 -24.73
N GLN A 222 -16.69 -13.60 -23.47
CA GLN A 222 -15.59 -13.12 -22.64
C GLN A 222 -14.51 -14.20 -22.57
N ALA A 223 -13.30 -13.85 -22.98
CA ALA A 223 -12.17 -14.78 -22.92
C ALA A 223 -11.74 -14.98 -21.46
N PRO A 224 -11.49 -16.23 -21.02
CA PRO A 224 -10.93 -16.47 -19.70
C PRO A 224 -9.46 -16.10 -19.65
N VAL A 225 -8.97 -15.75 -18.46
CA VAL A 225 -7.53 -15.65 -18.17
C VAL A 225 -7.03 -17.06 -17.86
N SER A 226 -5.83 -17.43 -18.28
CA SER A 226 -5.28 -18.77 -18.00
C SER A 226 -3.79 -18.70 -17.73
N GLY A 227 -3.28 -19.69 -17.01
CA GLY A 227 -1.86 -19.85 -16.74
C GLY A 227 -1.51 -21.24 -16.26
N SER A 228 -0.23 -21.42 -15.96
CA SER A 228 0.32 -22.67 -15.43
C SER A 228 1.48 -22.40 -14.50
N ASN A 229 1.60 -23.21 -13.45
CA ASN A 229 2.70 -23.18 -12.51
C ASN A 229 3.17 -24.62 -12.24
N SER A 230 4.42 -24.77 -11.82
CA SER A 230 5.02 -26.07 -11.49
C SER A 230 5.87 -25.98 -10.24
N GLY A 231 6.04 -27.12 -9.56
CA GLY A 231 6.78 -27.23 -8.31
C GLY A 231 5.87 -27.38 -7.10
N ALA A 232 6.49 -27.59 -5.93
CA ALA A 232 5.79 -27.80 -4.67
C ALA A 232 5.00 -26.57 -4.19
N ASP A 233 5.31 -25.38 -4.72
CA ASP A 233 4.69 -24.08 -4.43
C ASP A 233 3.79 -23.58 -5.59
N SER A 234 3.40 -24.46 -6.51
CA SER A 234 2.63 -24.10 -7.71
C SER A 234 1.26 -23.47 -7.39
N ALA A 235 0.58 -23.95 -6.35
CA ALA A 235 -0.66 -23.37 -5.84
C ALA A 235 -0.44 -21.95 -5.29
N THR A 236 0.58 -21.77 -4.45
CA THR A 236 0.98 -20.46 -3.91
C THR A 236 1.26 -19.46 -5.03
N LYS A 237 2.03 -19.86 -6.06
CA LYS A 237 2.29 -19.01 -7.23
C LYS A 237 1.03 -18.63 -7.99
N MET A 238 0.10 -19.56 -8.19
CA MET A 238 -1.18 -19.28 -8.84
C MET A 238 -2.01 -18.26 -8.04
N VAL A 239 -2.18 -18.47 -6.74
CA VAL A 239 -2.96 -17.55 -5.89
C VAL A 239 -2.35 -16.15 -5.91
N ASN A 240 -1.02 -16.06 -5.90
CA ASN A 240 -0.33 -14.77 -6.06
C ASN A 240 -0.63 -14.11 -7.41
N GLN A 241 -0.52 -14.84 -8.52
CA GLN A 241 -0.84 -14.31 -9.86
C GLN A 241 -2.28 -13.80 -9.97
N ILE A 242 -3.24 -14.53 -9.37
CA ILE A 242 -4.66 -14.15 -9.38
C ILE A 242 -4.90 -12.95 -8.46
N SER A 243 -4.27 -12.92 -7.28
CA SER A 243 -4.36 -11.79 -6.36
C SER A 243 -3.80 -10.52 -7.01
N ASP A 244 -2.65 -10.60 -7.66
CA ASP A 244 -2.05 -9.48 -8.38
C ASP A 244 -2.94 -9.00 -9.54
N TYR A 245 -3.63 -9.92 -10.22
CA TYR A 245 -4.59 -9.58 -11.27
C TYR A 245 -5.75 -8.74 -10.73
N TYR A 246 -6.38 -9.15 -9.62
CA TYR A 246 -7.47 -8.38 -9.02
C TYR A 246 -7.00 -7.10 -8.33
N ALA A 247 -5.82 -7.11 -7.71
CA ALA A 247 -5.20 -5.93 -7.14
C ALA A 247 -4.99 -4.88 -8.24
N ARG A 248 -4.34 -5.20 -9.36
CA ARG A 248 -4.16 -4.26 -10.48
C ARG A 248 -5.48 -3.76 -11.07
N LYS A 249 -6.52 -4.60 -11.10
CA LYS A 249 -7.83 -4.24 -11.64
C LYS A 249 -8.60 -3.25 -10.75
N SER A 250 -8.35 -3.21 -9.45
CA SER A 250 -9.21 -2.50 -8.48
C SER A 250 -8.49 -1.62 -7.46
N ALA A 251 -7.16 -1.72 -7.36
CA ALA A 251 -6.40 -0.91 -6.43
C ALA A 251 -6.24 0.51 -6.95
N VAL A 252 -6.25 1.47 -6.02
CA VAL A 252 -6.12 2.90 -6.30
C VAL A 252 -4.92 3.42 -5.53
N VAL A 253 -4.08 4.21 -6.20
CA VAL A 253 -3.03 4.98 -5.51
C VAL A 253 -3.71 6.24 -4.99
N VAL A 254 -3.85 6.34 -3.67
CA VAL A 254 -4.40 7.54 -3.03
C VAL A 254 -3.26 8.55 -2.87
N ALA A 255 -3.46 9.78 -3.34
CA ALA A 255 -2.52 10.87 -3.08
C ALA A 255 -2.63 11.30 -1.60
N SER A 256 -1.48 11.49 -0.94
CA SER A 256 -1.33 11.76 0.50
C SER A 256 -1.99 13.05 0.99
N GLU A 257 -3.32 13.07 1.11
CA GLU A 257 -4.01 14.14 1.85
C GLU A 257 -4.06 13.87 3.37
N SER A 258 -3.76 12.63 3.81
CA SER A 258 -3.94 12.21 5.21
C SER A 258 -2.65 11.93 6.00
N SER A 259 -1.48 12.30 5.46
CA SER A 259 -0.20 12.09 6.14
C SER A 259 0.17 13.30 6.99
N GLU A 260 0.68 13.09 8.20
CA GLU A 260 1.24 14.16 9.02
C GLU A 260 2.50 14.68 8.33
N THR A 261 2.36 15.83 7.66
CA THR A 261 3.46 16.51 6.95
C THR A 261 3.93 17.70 7.76
N VAL A 262 5.25 17.83 7.91
CA VAL A 262 5.85 18.97 8.60
C VAL A 262 6.76 19.73 7.65
N LYS A 263 6.60 21.06 7.63
CA LYS A 263 7.50 21.96 6.90
C LYS A 263 8.74 22.22 7.74
N VAL A 264 9.91 21.88 7.21
CA VAL A 264 11.17 22.00 7.91
C VAL A 264 12.14 22.83 7.09
N ARG A 265 12.66 23.91 7.69
CA ARG A 265 13.64 24.81 7.09
C ARG A 265 15.01 24.55 7.68
N PHE A 266 15.98 24.29 6.83
CA PHE A 266 17.39 24.20 7.20
C PHE A 266 18.15 25.42 6.67
N THR A 267 18.94 26.06 7.52
CA THR A 267 19.79 27.22 7.19
C THR A 267 21.27 26.82 7.17
N SER A 268 22.14 27.72 6.69
CA SER A 268 23.60 27.53 6.64
C SER A 268 24.09 26.43 5.68
N LEU A 269 23.34 26.15 4.61
CA LEU A 269 23.74 25.23 3.54
C LEU A 269 24.56 25.99 2.48
N ASN A 270 25.88 25.92 2.59
CA ASN A 270 26.78 26.75 1.77
C ASN A 270 27.27 26.09 0.47
N ASN A 271 27.03 24.78 0.29
CA ASN A 271 27.43 24.04 -0.91
C ASN A 271 26.43 22.91 -1.23
N ALA A 272 26.53 22.37 -2.45
CA ALA A 272 25.65 21.28 -2.91
C ALA A 272 25.89 19.95 -2.16
N VAL A 273 27.11 19.73 -1.66
CA VAL A 273 27.47 18.50 -0.93
C VAL A 273 26.75 18.45 0.42
N ASP A 274 26.68 19.57 1.14
CA ASP A 274 25.94 19.73 2.39
C ASP A 274 24.46 19.45 2.19
N PHE A 275 23.88 19.96 1.09
CA PHE A 275 22.49 19.70 0.73
C PHE A 275 22.21 18.20 0.56
N PHE A 276 22.98 17.49 -0.28
CA PHE A 276 22.77 16.06 -0.49
C PHE A 276 23.09 15.24 0.76
N THR A 277 24.03 15.70 1.59
CA THR A 277 24.36 15.06 2.86
C THR A 277 23.20 15.17 3.83
N LEU A 278 22.64 16.37 4.00
CA LEU A 278 21.45 16.61 4.81
C LEU A 278 20.26 15.79 4.30
N GLU A 279 19.95 15.84 3.00
CA GLU A 279 18.86 15.07 2.41
C GLU A 279 19.03 13.56 2.66
N LYS A 280 20.25 13.03 2.45
CA LYS A 280 20.58 11.63 2.70
C LYS A 280 20.45 11.26 4.17
N GLN A 281 20.78 12.17 5.09
CA GLN A 281 20.64 11.94 6.52
C GLN A 281 19.18 11.97 6.96
N LEU A 282 18.39 12.94 6.50
CA LEU A 282 16.94 13.00 6.74
C LEU A 282 16.25 11.74 6.20
N LYS A 283 16.62 11.30 4.99
CA LYS A 283 16.15 10.04 4.40
C LYS A 283 16.60 8.79 5.15
N LYS A 284 17.56 8.85 6.07
CA LYS A 284 17.95 7.70 6.92
C LYS A 284 17.18 7.62 8.23
N LEU A 285 16.54 8.71 8.64
CA LEU A 285 15.76 8.75 9.88
C LEU A 285 14.61 7.75 9.83
N SER A 286 14.35 7.09 10.96
CA SER A 286 13.25 6.15 11.12
C SER A 286 11.90 6.88 11.09
N SER A 287 11.87 8.09 11.65
CA SER A 287 10.70 8.97 11.67
C SER A 287 10.31 9.57 10.32
N VAL A 288 11.15 9.49 9.29
CA VAL A 288 10.92 10.13 7.98
C VAL A 288 10.52 9.10 6.93
N ALA A 289 9.33 9.26 6.35
CA ALA A 289 8.88 8.50 5.19
C ALA A 289 9.57 9.00 3.92
N ALA A 290 9.32 10.27 3.58
CA ALA A 290 9.78 10.91 2.35
C ALA A 290 10.05 12.40 2.59
N THR A 291 10.84 13.00 1.71
CA THR A 291 11.19 14.42 1.76
C THR A 291 10.99 15.03 0.38
N ASP A 292 10.15 16.05 0.29
CA ASP A 292 9.98 16.85 -0.91
C ASP A 292 10.61 18.22 -0.70
N ILE A 293 11.25 18.76 -1.74
CA ILE A 293 11.81 20.12 -1.68
C ILE A 293 10.68 21.10 -2.00
N LEU A 294 10.33 21.97 -1.05
CA LEU A 294 9.34 23.04 -1.28
C LEU A 294 9.99 24.28 -1.89
N LYS A 295 11.12 24.71 -1.33
CA LYS A 295 11.78 25.95 -1.72
C LYS A 295 13.27 25.91 -1.41
N ILE A 296 14.07 26.43 -2.33
CA ILE A 296 15.50 26.71 -2.13
C ILE A 296 15.69 28.23 -2.30
N GLN A 297 16.26 28.89 -1.29
CA GLN A 297 16.53 30.32 -1.34
C GLN A 297 17.84 30.65 -0.64
N GLY A 298 18.84 31.10 -1.41
CA GLY A 298 20.17 31.40 -0.89
C GLY A 298 20.82 30.18 -0.24
N ASN A 299 21.15 30.28 1.05
CA ASN A 299 21.73 29.22 1.87
C ASN A 299 20.68 28.47 2.72
N GLN A 300 19.41 28.53 2.33
CA GLN A 300 18.30 27.90 3.06
C GLN A 300 17.50 26.98 2.14
N VAL A 301 17.09 25.86 2.69
CA VAL A 301 16.17 24.92 2.03
C VAL A 301 15.00 24.63 2.93
N THR A 302 13.78 24.70 2.39
CA THR A 302 12.56 24.25 3.04
C THR A 302 12.12 22.93 2.43
N PHE A 303 11.99 21.90 3.25
CA PHE A 303 11.45 20.60 2.90
C PHE A 303 10.01 20.46 3.39
N ASN A 304 9.19 19.73 2.63
CA ASN A 304 8.00 19.07 3.14
C ASN A 304 8.40 17.65 3.56
N VAL A 305 8.36 17.36 4.85
CA VAL A 305 8.76 16.07 5.40
C VAL A 305 7.51 15.26 5.73
N HIS A 306 7.37 14.09 5.10
CA HIS A 306 6.32 13.14 5.42
C HIS A 306 6.80 12.25 6.56
N LEU A 307 6.05 12.21 7.67
CA LEU A 307 6.49 11.51 8.87
C LEU A 307 5.90 10.10 8.98
N LEU A 308 6.73 9.15 9.41
CA LEU A 308 6.36 7.79 9.83
C LEU A 308 6.00 7.70 11.31
N ALA A 309 6.34 8.73 12.08
CA ALA A 309 6.18 8.82 13.53
C ALA A 309 5.69 10.22 13.92
N SER A 310 5.52 10.50 15.21
CA SER A 310 5.09 11.83 15.67
C SER A 310 6.13 12.93 15.36
N GLN A 311 5.68 14.17 15.19
CA GLN A 311 6.57 15.33 15.01
C GLN A 311 7.63 15.44 16.12
N ALA A 312 7.26 15.18 17.38
CA ALA A 312 8.21 15.25 18.50
C ALA A 312 9.33 14.20 18.39
N GLU A 313 9.02 13.00 17.91
CA GLU A 313 10.02 11.94 17.69
C GLU A 313 10.96 12.31 16.54
N PHE A 314 10.44 12.93 15.48
CA PHE A 314 11.25 13.50 14.41
C PHE A 314 12.22 14.58 14.92
N GLU A 315 11.73 15.57 15.68
CA GLU A 315 12.58 16.64 16.26
C GLU A 315 13.69 16.06 17.14
N GLN A 316 13.37 15.01 17.91
CA GLN A 316 14.35 14.31 18.74
C GLN A 316 15.39 13.54 17.90
N GLU A 317 14.98 12.87 16.81
CA GLU A 317 15.92 12.20 15.91
C GLU A 317 16.82 13.17 15.17
N VAL A 318 16.27 14.29 14.69
CA VAL A 318 17.01 15.36 14.01
C VAL A 318 18.04 15.97 14.96
N SER A 319 17.66 16.35 16.17
CA SER A 319 18.61 16.90 17.17
C SER A 319 19.71 15.91 17.57
N ARG A 320 19.46 14.59 17.53
CA ARG A 320 20.47 13.54 17.77
C ARG A 320 21.48 13.38 16.63
N MET A 321 21.24 13.94 15.45
CA MET A 321 22.21 13.90 14.34
C MET A 321 23.50 14.67 14.66
N GLY A 322 23.49 15.56 15.66
CA GLY A 322 24.66 16.30 16.12
C GLY A 322 25.21 17.35 15.14
N GLN A 323 24.63 17.43 13.94
CA GLN A 323 24.98 18.37 12.86
C GLN A 323 23.90 19.42 12.64
N VAL A 324 22.94 19.55 13.55
CA VAL A 324 21.84 20.51 13.47
C VAL A 324 21.53 21.11 14.82
N THR A 325 21.29 22.43 14.87
CA THR A 325 20.81 23.14 16.06
C THR A 325 19.42 23.70 15.79
N GLN A 326 18.45 23.41 16.65
CA GLN A 326 17.10 23.95 16.50
C GLN A 326 17.11 25.46 16.77
N LEU A 327 16.57 26.24 15.83
CA LEU A 327 16.31 27.67 15.96
C LEU A 327 14.83 27.86 16.34
N GLU A 328 14.47 28.97 16.99
CA GLU A 328 13.08 29.24 17.35
C GLU A 328 12.17 29.17 16.10
N ASN A 329 11.04 28.45 16.23
CA ASN A 329 10.08 28.24 15.16
C ASN A 329 9.57 29.59 14.63
N SER A 330 9.80 29.88 13.36
CA SER A 330 9.34 31.12 12.73
C SER A 330 7.93 30.91 12.18
N THR A 331 6.98 31.75 12.61
CA THR A 331 5.66 31.84 11.98
C THR A 331 5.77 32.78 10.79
N GLU A 332 5.65 32.26 9.56
CA GLU A 332 5.63 33.09 8.37
C GLU A 332 4.21 33.64 8.18
N SER A 333 3.97 34.85 8.67
CA SER A 333 2.74 35.59 8.37
C SER A 333 2.67 35.80 6.85
N GLN A 334 1.63 35.29 6.20
CA GLN A 334 1.34 35.69 4.81
C GLN A 334 1.26 37.22 4.79
N PRO A 335 1.95 37.91 3.86
CA PRO A 335 1.79 39.35 3.73
C PRO A 335 0.32 39.62 3.43
N VAL A 336 -0.36 40.32 4.33
CA VAL A 336 -1.66 40.92 4.06
C VAL A 336 -1.43 41.82 2.85
N VAL A 337 -1.98 41.43 1.70
CA VAL A 337 -2.18 42.35 0.59
C VAL A 337 -3.20 43.34 1.11
N ILE A 338 -2.73 44.42 1.72
CA ILE A 338 -3.57 45.59 1.96
C ILE A 338 -3.78 46.14 0.55
N ASP A 339 -4.94 45.87 -0.03
CA ASP A 339 -5.40 46.62 -1.18
C ASP A 339 -5.39 48.09 -0.75
N GLU A 340 -4.43 48.83 -1.27
CA GLU A 340 -4.32 50.27 -1.08
C GLU A 340 -5.62 50.87 -1.65
N PRO A 341 -6.41 51.62 -0.88
CA PRO A 341 -7.64 52.19 -1.40
C PRO A 341 -7.26 53.09 -2.57
N GLN A 342 -7.72 52.72 -3.76
CA GLN A 342 -7.64 53.57 -4.95
C GLN A 342 -8.31 54.90 -4.59
N ILE A 343 -7.51 55.95 -4.44
CA ILE A 343 -8.02 57.31 -4.31
C ILE A 343 -8.58 57.69 -5.69
N GLU A 344 -9.87 57.44 -5.90
CA GLU A 344 -10.60 58.04 -7.01
C GLU A 344 -10.66 59.56 -6.80
N SER A 345 -10.14 60.27 -7.79
CA SER A 345 -10.23 61.73 -7.92
C SER A 345 -11.69 62.20 -7.87
N PRO A 346 -12.00 63.34 -7.24
CA PRO A 346 -13.37 63.80 -7.11
C PRO A 346 -13.86 64.41 -8.43
N ASP A 347 -14.94 63.88 -8.98
CA ASP A 347 -15.72 64.57 -10.02
C ASP A 347 -17.01 65.11 -9.41
N ASP A 348 -17.27 66.38 -9.69
CA ASP A 348 -18.37 67.19 -9.18
C ASP A 348 -19.73 66.64 -9.63
N SER A 349 -20.64 66.37 -8.69
CA SER A 349 -22.10 66.49 -8.90
C SER A 349 -22.89 66.40 -7.58
N VAL A 350 -23.74 67.40 -7.38
CA VAL A 350 -24.58 67.69 -6.22
C VAL A 350 -25.74 66.69 -6.07
N SER A 351 -26.07 66.26 -4.83
CA SER A 351 -27.40 66.43 -4.18
C SER A 351 -27.71 65.39 -3.09
N GLY A 352 -27.72 65.85 -1.84
CA GLY A 352 -28.64 65.48 -0.74
C GLY A 352 -28.87 64.02 -0.33
N ALA A 353 -28.30 63.61 0.82
CA ALA A 353 -28.95 62.80 1.85
C ALA A 353 -28.06 62.64 3.10
N GLN A 354 -28.68 62.53 4.28
CA GLN A 354 -28.09 62.41 5.62
C GLN A 354 -27.18 61.18 5.82
N PRO A 355 -26.22 61.21 6.78
CA PRO A 355 -25.34 60.08 7.05
C PRO A 355 -26.07 58.99 7.84
N ASN A 356 -26.10 57.77 7.29
CA ASN A 356 -26.46 56.56 8.03
C ASN A 356 -25.14 55.85 8.40
N ILE A 357 -24.81 55.81 9.70
CA ILE A 357 -23.67 55.07 10.23
C ILE A 357 -24.15 53.65 10.49
N ASP A 358 -23.91 52.75 9.53
CA ASP A 358 -23.91 51.32 9.80
C ASP A 358 -23.05 50.63 8.74
N THR A 359 -21.75 50.51 9.03
CA THR A 359 -20.84 49.65 8.27
C THR A 359 -20.32 48.61 9.25
N PRO A 360 -20.61 47.31 9.05
CA PRO A 360 -20.05 46.27 9.88
C PRO A 360 -18.52 46.32 9.81
N VAL A 361 -17.87 46.39 10.97
CA VAL A 361 -16.42 46.17 11.07
C VAL A 361 -16.18 44.73 10.62
N GLU A 362 -15.62 44.57 9.43
CA GLU A 362 -15.17 43.28 8.93
C GLU A 362 -13.99 42.83 9.79
N VAL A 363 -14.26 41.86 10.67
CA VAL A 363 -13.22 41.23 11.50
C VAL A 363 -12.31 40.47 10.53
N PRO A 364 -11.00 40.77 10.44
CA PRO A 364 -10.13 40.06 9.52
C PRO A 364 -10.13 38.57 9.86
N ALA A 365 -10.32 37.74 8.83
CA ALA A 365 -10.27 36.29 8.94
C ALA A 365 -8.90 35.88 9.50
N VAL A 366 -8.92 35.14 10.61
CA VAL A 366 -7.71 34.53 11.20
C VAL A 366 -7.23 33.45 10.23
N ILE A 367 -6.18 33.76 9.46
CA ILE A 367 -5.45 32.77 8.67
C ILE A 367 -4.72 31.86 9.67
N PRO A 368 -4.85 30.52 9.59
CA PRO A 368 -4.07 29.64 10.44
C PRO A 368 -2.58 29.82 10.13
N SER A 369 -1.81 30.20 11.15
CA SER A 369 -0.35 30.25 11.10
C SER A 369 0.22 28.84 10.86
N GLU A 370 0.77 28.57 9.68
CA GLU A 370 1.54 27.35 9.44
C GLU A 370 2.87 27.43 10.21
N GLN A 371 3.11 26.51 11.13
CA GLN A 371 4.38 26.42 11.85
C GLN A 371 5.45 25.81 10.94
N ILE A 372 6.59 26.48 10.81
CA ILE A 372 7.77 25.96 10.09
C ILE A 372 8.85 25.67 11.13
N LEU A 373 9.23 24.40 11.27
CA LEU A 373 10.36 24.01 12.12
C LEU A 373 11.65 24.51 11.48
N THR A 374 12.51 25.20 12.24
CA THR A 374 13.75 25.77 11.70
C THR A 374 14.97 25.18 12.39
N PHE A 375 15.95 24.73 11.61
CA PHE A 375 17.21 24.15 12.08
C PHE A 375 18.40 24.80 11.38
N GLU A 376 19.48 25.04 12.11
CA GLU A 376 20.78 25.45 11.57
C GLU A 376 21.64 24.22 11.27
N TRP A 377 22.13 24.08 10.05
CA TRP A 377 23.07 23.02 9.67
C TRP A 377 24.51 23.37 10.08
N LEU A 378 25.17 22.45 10.78
CA LEU A 378 26.54 22.57 11.30
C LEU A 378 27.54 21.65 10.56
N GLY A 379 27.32 21.40 9.27
CA GLY A 379 28.18 20.55 8.45
C GLY A 379 29.66 20.95 8.52
N ALA A 380 30.56 19.98 8.38
CA ALA A 380 31.99 20.25 8.34
C ALA A 380 32.32 21.18 7.16
N PRO A 381 33.23 22.17 7.33
CA PRO A 381 33.63 23.02 6.23
C PRO A 381 34.18 22.13 5.11
N ALA A 382 33.69 22.34 3.89
CA ALA A 382 34.22 21.67 2.71
C ALA A 382 35.73 21.91 2.70
N THR A 383 36.51 20.84 2.83
CA THR A 383 37.92 20.88 2.48
C THR A 383 37.97 21.31 1.02
N GLU A 384 38.42 22.54 0.82
CA GLU A 384 38.77 23.10 -0.46
C GLU A 384 39.63 22.04 -1.17
N ILE A 385 39.15 21.51 -2.29
CA ILE A 385 39.94 20.59 -3.11
C ILE A 385 41.07 21.45 -3.66
N GLU A 386 42.18 21.50 -2.94
CA GLU A 386 43.42 22.06 -3.41
C GLU A 386 43.82 21.25 -4.63
N HIS A 387 43.82 21.90 -5.78
CA HIS A 387 44.25 21.33 -7.04
C HIS A 387 45.76 21.11 -6.95
N GLU A 388 46.17 19.98 -6.39
CA GLU A 388 47.56 19.52 -6.48
C GLU A 388 47.74 18.96 -7.89
N ALA A 389 48.12 19.84 -8.82
CA ALA A 389 48.60 19.46 -10.12
C ALA A 389 49.98 18.80 -9.94
N GLU A 390 49.97 17.50 -9.70
CA GLU A 390 51.17 16.67 -9.70
C GLU A 390 51.68 16.61 -11.15
N LEU A 391 52.74 17.39 -11.41
CA LEU A 391 53.53 17.32 -12.63
C LEU A 391 54.14 15.92 -12.70
N ILE A 392 53.57 15.06 -13.53
CA ILE A 392 54.14 13.76 -13.88
C ILE A 392 55.44 14.05 -14.64
N ASP A 393 56.56 13.72 -14.01
CA ASP A 393 57.89 13.77 -14.59
C ASP A 393 57.98 12.77 -15.75
N SER A 394 58.37 13.28 -16.92
CA SER A 394 58.29 12.58 -18.21
C SER A 394 59.42 11.54 -18.43
N GLU A 395 60.18 11.18 -17.40
CA GLU A 395 61.26 10.18 -17.51
C GLU A 395 60.81 8.75 -17.14
N GLU A 396 59.76 8.57 -16.32
CA GLU A 396 59.33 7.22 -15.87
C GLU A 396 58.40 6.47 -16.85
N VAL A 397 57.90 7.15 -17.89
CA VAL A 397 57.02 6.54 -18.92
C VAL A 397 57.81 5.98 -20.11
N GLN A 398 59.08 6.37 -20.29
CA GLN A 398 59.92 5.82 -21.36
C GLN A 398 60.57 4.48 -21.00
N GLU A 399 60.88 4.22 -19.73
CA GLU A 399 61.54 2.96 -19.31
C GLU A 399 60.55 1.77 -19.26
N ALA A 400 59.25 2.05 -19.08
CA ALA A 400 58.20 1.02 -19.08
C ALA A 400 57.74 0.58 -20.48
N LEU A 401 58.20 1.23 -21.56
CA LEU A 401 57.82 0.88 -22.93
C LEU A 401 58.88 0.05 -23.68
N GLU A 402 60.13 0.01 -23.21
CA GLU A 402 61.19 -0.81 -23.82
C GLU A 402 61.21 -2.25 -23.29
N ASP A 403 60.72 -2.52 -22.08
CA ASP A 403 60.71 -3.86 -21.47
C ASP A 403 59.52 -4.76 -21.93
N ALA A 404 58.73 -4.28 -22.90
CA ALA A 404 57.58 -4.99 -23.46
C ALA A 404 57.77 -5.46 -24.91
N ILE A 405 58.98 -5.31 -25.50
CA ILE A 405 59.29 -5.70 -26.89
C ILE A 405 60.49 -6.68 -27.01
N GLU A 406 60.96 -7.30 -25.92
CA GLU A 406 61.93 -8.43 -26.01
C GLU A 406 61.32 -9.80 -25.68
#